data_AF-A0A8J3NZS9-F1
#
_entry.id   AF-A0A8J3NZS9-F1
#
_cell.length_a   1.000
_cell.length_b   1.000
_cell.length_c   1.000
_cell.angle_alpha   90.00
_cell.angle_beta   90.00
_cell.angle_gamma   90.00
#
_symmetry.space_group_name_H-M   'P 1'
#
loop_
_entity.id
_entity.type
_entity.pdbx_description
1 polymer ?
#
loop_
_entity_poly.entity_id
_entity_poly.type
_entity_poly.pdbx_seq_one_letter_code
_entity_poly.pdbx_strand_id
1 'polypeptide(L)'
;MHLVRVTLDNAGSARKQLSQAVATDLIWAYAEERDAVEHVRVQIGTDVMTIVLFIRSADETVAQDQAVEIVTRAIKAPALDGWHIR
;
A
#
# COMPACT_ATOMS: atom_id res chain seq x y z
N MET A 1 15.50 8.11 5.61
CA MET A 1 14.32 8.07 4.70
C MET A 1 14.53 6.92 3.75
N HIS A 2 13.59 5.99 3.73
CA HIS A 2 13.68 4.77 2.95
C HIS A 2 12.55 4.75 1.92
N LEU A 3 12.87 4.37 0.69
CA LEU A 3 11.90 4.11 -0.34
C LEU A 3 11.59 2.62 -0.32
N VAL A 4 10.39 2.28 0.11
CA VAL A 4 9.94 0.89 0.25
C VAL A 4 8.89 0.60 -0.81
N ARG A 5 9.01 -0.57 -1.45
CA ARG A 5 8.03 -1.06 -2.42
C ARG A 5 7.28 -2.25 -1.84
N VAL A 6 5.96 -2.17 -1.86
CA VAL A 6 5.05 -3.29 -1.58
C VAL A 6 4.28 -3.61 -2.86
N THR A 7 4.18 -4.88 -3.19
CA THR A 7 3.45 -5.34 -4.38
C THR A 7 2.24 -6.15 -3.93
N LEU A 8 1.08 -5.87 -4.52
CA LEU A 8 -0.14 -6.63 -4.32
C LEU A 8 -0.51 -7.38 -5.59
N ASP A 9 -1.04 -8.57 -5.43
CA ASP A 9 -1.64 -9.38 -6.49
C ASP A 9 -3.17 -9.38 -6.35
N ASN A 10 -3.87 -9.39 -7.49
CA ASN A 10 -5.32 -9.50 -7.53
C ASN A 10 -5.75 -10.98 -7.66
N ALA A 11 -6.35 -11.53 -6.61
CA ALA A 11 -6.95 -12.87 -6.62
C ALA A 11 -8.47 -12.85 -6.88
N GLY A 12 -9.08 -11.66 -6.98
CA GLY A 12 -10.53 -11.50 -7.13
C GLY A 12 -11.02 -11.59 -8.57
N SER A 13 -12.11 -12.33 -8.80
CA SER A 13 -12.77 -12.46 -10.11
C SER A 13 -13.62 -11.25 -10.50
N ALA A 14 -14.05 -10.43 -9.53
CA ALA A 14 -14.83 -9.22 -9.75
C ALA A 14 -13.92 -7.99 -9.63
N ARG A 15 -13.45 -7.48 -10.77
CA ARG A 15 -12.60 -6.30 -10.80
C ARG A 15 -13.42 -5.04 -10.54
N LYS A 16 -13.49 -4.60 -9.27
CA LYS A 16 -13.94 -3.24 -8.97
C LYS A 16 -12.96 -2.27 -9.64
N GLN A 17 -13.48 -1.28 -10.38
CA GLN A 17 -12.64 -0.22 -10.94
C GLN A 17 -12.12 0.66 -9.79
N LEU A 18 -10.98 0.29 -9.23
CA LEU A 18 -10.24 1.12 -8.29
C LEU A 18 -9.34 2.07 -9.08
N SER A 19 -9.51 3.38 -8.88
CA SER A 19 -8.63 4.38 -9.50
C SER A 19 -7.33 4.51 -8.69
N GLN A 20 -6.24 4.91 -9.36
CA GLN A 20 -4.95 5.14 -8.68
C GLN A 20 -5.05 6.22 -7.59
N ALA A 21 -5.86 7.26 -7.82
CA ALA A 21 -6.10 8.32 -6.83
C ALA A 21 -6.77 7.76 -5.57
N VAL A 22 -7.86 7.01 -5.73
CA VAL A 22 -8.58 6.40 -4.59
C VAL A 22 -7.69 5.40 -3.85
N ALA A 23 -6.89 4.59 -4.57
CA ALA A 23 -5.94 3.70 -3.91
C ALA A 23 -4.88 4.46 -3.12
N THR A 24 -4.33 5.55 -3.67
CA THR A 24 -3.37 6.42 -2.97
C THR A 24 -3.98 7.01 -1.70
N ASP A 25 -5.20 7.54 -1.79
CA ASP A 25 -5.92 8.11 -0.65
C ASP A 25 -6.24 7.05 0.41
N LEU A 26 -6.61 5.83 0.00
CA LEU A 26 -6.83 4.72 0.92
C LEU A 26 -5.56 4.35 1.67
N ILE A 27 -4.43 4.16 0.99
CA ILE A 27 -3.15 3.86 1.67
C ILE A 27 -2.81 4.98 2.67
N TRP A 28 -3.03 6.24 2.31
CA TRP A 28 -2.84 7.37 3.23
C TRP A 28 -3.79 7.33 4.43
N ALA A 29 -5.07 7.03 4.22
CA ALA A 29 -6.08 6.99 5.28
C ALA A 29 -5.82 5.89 6.33
N TYR A 30 -5.09 4.84 5.97
CA TYR A 30 -4.69 3.75 6.86
C TYR A 30 -3.25 3.85 7.39
N ALA A 31 -2.50 4.85 6.95
CA ALA A 31 -1.24 5.22 7.56
C ALA A 31 -1.51 5.98 8.87
N GLU A 32 -0.78 5.62 9.92
CA GLU A 32 -0.82 6.26 11.22
C GLU A 32 0.41 7.16 11.40
N GLU A 33 0.34 8.15 12.29
CA GLU A 33 1.47 9.06 12.56
C GLU A 33 2.76 8.30 12.93
N ARG A 34 2.62 7.17 13.63
CA ARG A 34 3.74 6.31 14.04
C ARG A 34 4.47 5.63 12.87
N ASP A 35 3.81 5.52 11.71
CA ASP A 35 4.41 4.92 10.53
C ASP A 35 5.36 5.88 9.81
N ALA A 36 5.31 7.18 10.14
CA ALA A 36 6.20 8.22 9.61
C ALA A 36 6.30 8.22 8.07
N VAL A 37 5.19 7.93 7.39
CA VAL A 37 5.07 8.03 5.93
C VAL A 37 5.03 9.49 5.52
N GLU A 38 5.87 9.86 4.56
CA GLU A 38 5.92 11.21 4.00
C GLU A 38 5.27 11.28 2.62
N HIS A 39 5.36 10.19 1.84
CA HIS A 39 4.80 10.12 0.50
C HIS A 39 4.29 8.71 0.18
N VAL A 40 3.18 8.66 -0.55
CA VAL A 40 2.57 7.45 -1.11
C VAL A 40 2.47 7.61 -2.62
N ARG A 41 2.86 6.58 -3.36
CA ARG A 41 2.59 6.45 -4.80
C ARG A 41 2.00 5.08 -5.07
N VAL A 42 0.89 5.04 -5.80
CA VAL A 42 0.26 3.78 -6.22
C VAL A 42 0.20 3.71 -7.74
N GLN A 43 0.60 2.56 -8.28
CA GLN A 43 0.42 2.20 -9.67
C GLN A 43 -0.43 0.92 -9.75
N ILE A 44 -1.58 1.01 -10.40
CA ILE A 44 -2.49 -0.12 -10.59
C ILE A 44 -2.34 -0.65 -12.03
N GLY A 45 -1.95 -1.91 -12.16
CA GLY A 45 -1.91 -2.68 -13.41
C GLY A 45 -3.09 -3.63 -13.55
N THR A 46 -2.98 -4.60 -14.49
CA THR A 46 -4.03 -5.60 -14.74
C THR A 46 -4.28 -6.48 -13.52
N ASP A 47 -3.24 -7.14 -13.04
CA ASP A 47 -3.33 -8.12 -11.96
C ASP A 47 -2.42 -7.77 -10.77
N VAL A 48 -1.68 -6.66 -10.90
CA VAL A 48 -0.66 -6.24 -9.95
C VAL A 48 -0.88 -4.78 -9.59
N MET A 49 -0.76 -4.46 -8.30
CA MET A 49 -0.69 -3.09 -7.80
C MET A 49 0.66 -2.90 -7.10
N THR A 50 1.37 -1.85 -7.48
CA THR A 50 2.63 -1.47 -6.83
C THR A 50 2.41 -0.24 -5.98
N ILE A 51 2.78 -0.33 -4.71
CA ILE A 51 2.72 0.75 -3.73
C ILE A 51 4.16 1.12 -3.38
N VAL A 52 4.52 2.39 -3.55
CA VAL A 52 5.80 2.94 -3.11
C VAL A 52 5.54 3.90 -1.96
N LEU A 53 6.19 3.61 -0.84
CA LEU A 53 6.11 4.38 0.41
C LEU A 53 7.47 5.01 0.68
N PHE A 54 7.45 6.29 1.03
CA PHE A 54 8.61 6.98 1.55
C PHE A 54 8.46 7.11 3.06
N ILE A 55 9.30 6.39 3.78
CA ILE A 55 9.17 6.22 5.23
C ILE A 55 10.40 6.80 5.93
N ARG A 56 10.16 7.66 6.92
CA ARG A 56 11.21 8.17 7.78
C ARG A 56 11.48 7.18 8.91
N SER A 57 12.45 6.30 8.67
CA SER A 57 13.01 5.37 9.66
C SER A 57 14.53 5.56 9.76
N ALA A 58 15.10 5.08 10.87
CA ALA A 58 16.55 4.96 11.07
C ALA A 58 17.11 3.68 10.42
N ASP A 59 16.26 2.72 10.11
CA ASP A 59 16.60 1.39 9.64
C ASP A 59 15.67 0.96 8.49
N GLU A 60 16.25 0.35 7.45
CA GLU A 60 15.53 -0.09 6.25
C GLU A 60 14.60 -1.27 6.52
N THR A 61 15.01 -2.24 7.34
CA THR A 61 14.17 -3.36 7.76
C THR A 61 12.96 -2.86 8.54
N VAL A 62 13.15 -1.91 9.46
CA VAL A 62 12.04 -1.28 10.18
C VAL A 62 11.09 -0.56 9.22
N ALA A 63 11.61 0.15 8.21
CA ALA A 63 10.77 0.78 7.19
C ALA A 63 9.97 -0.25 6.37
N GLN A 64 10.57 -1.41 6.08
CA GLN A 64 9.91 -2.50 5.37
C GLN A 64 8.76 -3.09 6.20
N ASP A 65 8.97 -3.33 7.50
CA ASP A 65 7.94 -3.83 8.40
C ASP A 65 6.77 -2.83 8.51
N GLN A 66 7.08 -1.53 8.68
CA GLN A 66 6.08 -0.46 8.69
C GLN A 66 5.27 -0.42 7.38
N ALA A 67 5.93 -0.53 6.23
CA ALA A 67 5.27 -0.57 4.93
C ALA A 67 4.29 -1.74 4.81
N VAL A 68 4.70 -2.93 5.24
CA VAL A 68 3.84 -4.12 5.25
C VAL A 68 2.66 -3.94 6.19
N GLU A 69 2.86 -3.36 7.37
CA GLU A 69 1.78 -3.09 8.31
C GLU A 69 0.73 -2.10 7.78
N ILE A 70 1.16 -0.97 7.20
CA ILE A 70 0.27 0.02 6.58
C ILE A 70 -0.59 -0.67 5.51
N VAL A 71 0.07 -1.41 4.62
CA VAL A 71 -0.62 -2.08 3.51
C VAL A 71 -1.54 -3.17 4.04
N THR A 72 -1.14 -3.92 5.07
CA THR A 72 -1.98 -4.92 5.75
C THR A 72 -3.24 -4.31 6.37
N ARG A 73 -3.16 -3.09 6.91
CA ARG A 73 -4.34 -2.35 7.38
C ARG A 73 -5.22 -1.95 6.20
N ALA A 74 -4.63 -1.40 5.14
CA ALA A 74 -5.37 -0.89 3.99
C ALA A 74 -6.10 -1.98 3.20
N ILE A 75 -5.51 -3.17 3.00
CA ILE A 75 -6.15 -4.26 2.24
C ILE A 75 -7.44 -4.80 2.88
N LYS A 76 -7.70 -4.46 4.15
CA LYS A 76 -8.98 -4.77 4.81
C LYS A 76 -10.13 -3.86 4.36
N ALA A 77 -9.84 -2.79 3.62
CA ALA A 77 -10.86 -1.90 3.08
C ALA A 77 -11.67 -2.60 1.97
N PRO A 78 -13.01 -2.45 1.92
CA PRO A 78 -13.84 -3.09 0.89
C PRO A 78 -13.51 -2.72 -0.57
N ALA A 79 -12.79 -1.61 -0.77
CA ALA A 79 -12.31 -1.16 -2.07
C ALA A 79 -11.06 -1.91 -2.55
N LEU A 80 -10.32 -2.55 -1.64
CA LEU A 80 -9.14 -3.38 -1.91
C LEU A 80 -9.44 -4.88 -1.75
N ASP A 81 -10.71 -5.25 -1.67
CA ASP A 81 -11.14 -6.65 -1.64
C ASP A 81 -10.61 -7.42 -2.86
N GLY A 82 -10.08 -8.62 -2.63
CA GLY A 82 -9.39 -9.43 -3.64
C GLY A 82 -7.91 -9.11 -3.86
N TRP A 83 -7.38 -8.00 -3.33
CA TRP A 83 -5.94 -7.71 -3.36
C TRP A 83 -5.22 -8.32 -2.14
N HIS A 84 -4.05 -8.92 -2.36
CA HIS A 84 -3.22 -9.50 -1.31
C HIS A 84 -1.76 -9.14 -1.50
N ILE A 85 -1.01 -9.01 -0.40
CA ILE A 85 0.43 -8.77 -0.45
C ILE A 85 1.10 -10.01 -1.06
N ARG A 86 2.02 -9.77 -2.00
CA ARG A 86 2.86 -10.81 -2.60
C ARG A 86 3.92 -11.32 -1.64
#